data_AF-A0A838HJB5-F1
#
_entry.id   AF-A0A838HJB5-F1
#
_cell.length_a   1.000
_cell.length_b   1.000
_cell.length_c   1.000
_cell.angle_alpha   90.00
_cell.angle_beta   90.00
_cell.angle_gamma   90.00
#
_symmetry.space_group_name_H-M   'P 1'
#
loop_
_entity.id
_entity.type
_entity.pdbx_description
1 polymer ?
#
loop_
_entity_poly.entity_id
_entity_poly.type
_entity_poly.pdbx_seq_one_letter_code
_entity_poly.pdbx_strand_id
1 'polypeptide(L)'
;MIRPALFALPLAALLAACSEPESEPASRWPARNYSGSYAVRAKAASNECPAAIFAAGDTVEFRVLQEHDNRATVVIQPVISLSGVFQGDRLQARAAVVNTALAAANAAPGKDSTALGVDSLRYTLDLRFEGEVFEGTYRVDQPALGGGFAACSQTFDVEGRLWVQPQAGGAASGSTRRQPERRAARRGA
;
A
#
# COMPACT_ATOMS: atom_id res chain seq x y z
N MET A 1 -81.49 31.19 33.84
CA MET A 1 -81.30 30.30 35.00
C MET A 1 -80.63 29.02 34.54
N ILE A 2 -79.51 28.67 35.18
CA ILE A 2 -78.98 27.30 35.45
C ILE A 2 -78.49 26.43 34.25
N ARG A 3 -77.16 26.20 34.27
CA ARG A 3 -76.28 25.15 33.67
C ARG A 3 -76.66 23.71 34.14
N PRO A 4 -75.95 22.58 33.84
CA PRO A 4 -75.12 22.12 32.70
C PRO A 4 -75.30 20.59 32.36
N ALA A 5 -74.59 20.05 31.35
CA ALA A 5 -73.86 18.75 31.37
C ALA A 5 -73.17 18.55 29.99
N LEU A 6 -71.84 18.68 29.82
CA LEU A 6 -70.72 17.76 30.13
C LEU A 6 -70.78 16.39 29.42
N PHE A 7 -69.91 16.23 28.40
CA PHE A 7 -69.08 15.05 28.02
C PHE A 7 -68.38 15.45 26.69
N ALA A 8 -67.15 15.96 26.64
CA ALA A 8 -65.83 15.39 26.95
C ALA A 8 -65.49 14.12 26.14
N LEU A 9 -64.63 14.26 25.11
CA LEU A 9 -63.60 13.32 24.61
C LEU A 9 -62.88 13.95 23.39
N PRO A 10 -61.63 13.56 23.05
CA PRO A 10 -60.47 14.42 23.31
C PRO A 10 -59.71 14.89 22.07
N LEU A 11 -58.92 15.94 22.30
CA LEU A 11 -57.76 16.38 21.52
C LEU A 11 -56.90 15.18 21.08
N ALA A 12 -56.72 15.00 19.78
CA ALA A 12 -55.53 14.38 19.21
C ALA A 12 -54.73 15.49 18.54
N ALA A 13 -53.68 15.92 19.24
CA ALA A 13 -52.69 16.86 18.76
C ALA A 13 -51.91 16.25 17.60
N LEU A 14 -52.06 16.80 16.40
CA LEU A 14 -51.07 16.66 15.33
C LEU A 14 -49.87 17.56 15.69
N LEU A 15 -48.95 17.03 16.49
CA LEU A 15 -47.59 17.54 16.53
C LEU A 15 -46.91 17.07 15.24
N ALA A 16 -46.77 18.01 14.30
CA ALA A 16 -45.85 17.90 13.19
C ALA A 16 -44.43 17.77 13.76
N ALA A 17 -43.97 16.52 13.91
CA ALA A 17 -42.55 16.24 13.99
C ALA A 17 -41.97 16.56 12.60
N CYS A 18 -41.39 17.74 12.48
CA CYS A 18 -40.39 18.02 11.46
C CYS A 18 -39.20 17.10 11.74
N SER A 19 -39.26 15.87 11.23
CA SER A 19 -38.11 15.01 11.13
C SER A 19 -37.17 15.67 10.12
N GLU A 20 -36.21 16.45 10.63
CA GLU A 20 -34.98 16.73 9.91
C GLU A 20 -34.51 15.41 9.28
N PRO A 21 -34.17 15.37 7.98
CA PRO A 21 -33.48 14.22 7.45
C PRO A 21 -32.18 14.13 8.24
N GLU A 22 -32.14 13.16 9.17
CA GLU A 22 -30.95 12.72 9.85
C GLU A 22 -29.95 12.48 8.73
N SER A 23 -29.07 13.46 8.54
CA SER A 23 -27.96 13.33 7.63
C SER A 23 -27.19 12.18 8.23
N GLU A 24 -27.29 11.01 7.58
CA GLU A 24 -26.47 9.85 7.90
C GLU A 24 -25.09 10.40 8.24
N PRO A 25 -24.52 10.09 9.41
CA PRO A 25 -23.21 10.62 9.75
C PRO A 25 -22.31 10.24 8.58
N ALA A 26 -21.90 11.25 7.80
CA ALA A 26 -21.00 11.06 6.69
C ALA A 26 -19.87 10.20 7.25
N SER A 27 -19.81 8.96 6.75
CA SER A 27 -18.91 7.92 7.25
C SER A 27 -17.55 8.60 7.46
N ARG A 28 -17.11 8.73 8.72
CA ARG A 28 -15.87 9.45 9.12
C ARG A 28 -14.64 8.64 8.72
N TRP A 29 -14.63 8.28 7.45
CA TRP A 29 -13.73 7.36 6.80
C TRP A 29 -12.84 8.15 5.85
N PRO A 30 -11.53 7.84 5.80
CA PRO A 30 -10.86 6.78 6.54
C PRO A 30 -10.64 7.08 8.03
N ALA A 31 -10.72 6.05 8.88
CA ALA A 31 -10.47 6.18 10.31
C ALA A 31 -9.02 6.63 10.62
N ARG A 32 -8.07 6.33 9.73
CA ARG A 32 -6.65 6.76 9.73
C ARG A 32 -6.08 6.77 8.31
N ASN A 33 -5.09 7.61 8.05
CA ASN A 33 -4.33 7.64 6.81
C ASN A 33 -3.01 6.87 6.98
N TYR A 34 -2.85 5.76 6.26
CA TYR A 34 -1.65 4.91 6.27
C TYR A 34 -0.68 5.19 5.12
N SER A 35 -0.83 6.34 4.46
CA SER A 35 0.07 6.72 3.37
C SER A 35 1.48 6.98 3.90
N GLY A 36 2.48 6.45 3.21
CA GLY A 36 3.88 6.60 3.60
C GLY A 36 4.79 5.63 2.88
N SER A 37 6.11 5.85 3.02
CA SER A 37 7.12 4.87 2.63
C SER A 37 7.42 3.98 3.84
N TYR A 38 7.46 2.67 3.63
CA TYR A 38 7.71 1.66 4.66
C TYR A 38 8.94 0.84 4.30
N ALA A 39 9.82 0.63 5.29
CA ALA A 39 10.86 -0.38 5.23
C ALA A 39 10.21 -1.73 5.48
N VAL A 40 10.26 -2.63 4.50
CA VAL A 40 9.57 -3.93 4.57
C VAL A 40 10.59 -5.04 4.56
N ARG A 41 10.53 -5.92 5.56
CA ARG A 41 11.41 -7.07 5.69
C ARG A 41 10.64 -8.36 5.47
N ALA A 42 11.17 -9.24 4.64
CA ALA A 42 10.68 -10.61 4.54
C ALA A 42 11.16 -11.44 5.74
N LYS A 43 10.23 -11.89 6.60
CA LYS A 43 10.51 -12.71 7.79
C LYS A 43 10.76 -14.17 7.42
N ALA A 44 9.89 -14.71 6.59
CA ALA A 44 9.91 -16.09 6.15
C ALA A 44 9.45 -16.14 4.69
N ALA A 45 9.91 -17.18 3.98
CA ALA A 45 9.52 -17.44 2.61
C ALA A 45 9.15 -18.92 2.47
N SER A 46 7.96 -19.19 1.95
CA SER A 46 7.64 -20.49 1.35
C SER A 46 7.81 -20.35 -0.15
N ASN A 47 8.63 -21.21 -0.74
CA ASN A 47 8.97 -21.13 -2.16
C ASN A 47 8.71 -22.47 -2.84
N GLU A 48 7.71 -22.50 -3.70
CA GLU A 48 7.42 -23.63 -4.60
C GLU A 48 8.08 -23.45 -5.98
N CYS A 49 8.72 -22.30 -6.21
CA CYS A 49 9.41 -21.99 -7.45
C CYS A 49 10.89 -22.40 -7.42
N PRO A 50 11.45 -22.84 -8.55
CA PRO A 50 12.86 -23.24 -8.65
C PRO A 50 13.86 -22.08 -8.44
N ALA A 51 13.42 -20.83 -8.57
CA ALA A 51 14.22 -19.64 -8.29
C ALA A 51 13.43 -18.65 -7.42
N ALA A 52 14.05 -18.16 -6.35
CA ALA A 52 13.44 -17.17 -5.47
C ALA A 52 13.48 -15.78 -6.12
N ILE A 53 12.36 -15.07 -6.10
CA ILE A 53 12.24 -13.68 -6.56
C ILE A 53 12.78 -12.73 -5.48
N PHE A 54 12.66 -13.13 -4.21
CA PHE A 54 13.19 -12.46 -3.02
C PHE A 54 13.71 -13.49 -2.02
N ALA A 55 14.72 -13.13 -1.22
CA ALA A 55 15.20 -13.94 -0.12
C ALA A 55 14.63 -13.47 1.23
N ALA A 56 14.47 -14.40 2.17
CA ALA A 56 14.17 -14.04 3.55
C ALA A 56 15.31 -13.16 4.11
N GLY A 57 14.93 -12.08 4.80
CA GLY A 57 15.87 -11.07 5.29
C GLY A 57 16.07 -9.88 4.35
N ASP A 58 15.65 -9.97 3.09
CA ASP A 58 15.69 -8.83 2.18
C ASP A 58 14.80 -7.69 2.70
N THR A 59 15.27 -6.46 2.49
CA THR A 59 14.52 -5.24 2.81
C THR A 59 14.14 -4.52 1.53
N VAL A 60 12.86 -4.25 1.35
CA VAL A 60 12.29 -3.56 0.19
C VAL A 60 11.46 -2.36 0.65
N GLU A 61 11.40 -1.30 -0.16
CA GLU A 61 10.54 -0.15 0.12
C GLU A 61 9.14 -0.39 -0.45
N PHE A 62 8.11 -0.29 0.40
CA PHE A 62 6.73 -0.16 -0.03
C PHE A 62 6.28 1.28 0.16
N ARG A 63 5.80 1.91 -0.89
CA ARG A 63 5.10 3.20 -0.80
C ARG A 63 3.61 2.98 -0.87
N VAL A 64 2.90 3.29 0.20
CA VAL A 64 1.44 3.21 0.30
C VAL A 64 0.86 4.60 0.03
N LEU A 65 -0.09 4.66 -0.89
CA LEU A 65 -0.84 5.87 -1.25
C LEU A 65 -2.32 5.57 -1.06
N GLN A 66 -2.94 6.13 -0.02
CA GLN A 66 -4.35 5.92 0.29
C GLN A 66 -5.19 7.09 -0.24
N GLU A 67 -6.26 6.76 -0.95
CA GLU A 67 -7.26 7.70 -1.45
C GLU A 67 -8.38 7.90 -0.43
N HIS A 68 -9.19 8.94 -0.66
CA HIS A 68 -10.28 9.32 0.23
C HIS A 68 -11.44 8.31 0.27
N ASP A 69 -11.54 7.43 -0.74
CA ASP A 69 -12.58 6.39 -0.87
C ASP A 69 -12.10 5.00 -0.38
N ASN A 70 -11.01 4.95 0.39
CA ASN A 70 -10.34 3.74 0.87
C ASN A 70 -9.62 2.92 -0.21
N ARG A 71 -9.58 3.37 -1.47
CA ARG A 71 -8.65 2.78 -2.43
C ARG A 71 -7.21 3.07 -2.00
N ALA A 72 -6.32 2.19 -2.39
CA ALA A 72 -4.91 2.38 -2.17
C ALA A 72 -4.09 1.90 -3.36
N THR A 73 -2.96 2.56 -3.56
CA THR A 73 -1.91 2.09 -4.45
C THR A 73 -0.68 1.77 -3.61
N VAL A 74 -0.16 0.56 -3.74
CA VAL A 74 1.12 0.15 -3.15
C VAL A 74 2.15 0.06 -4.25
N VAL A 75 3.20 0.87 -4.16
CA VAL A 75 4.34 0.81 -5.08
C VAL A 75 5.47 0.07 -4.39
N ILE A 76 5.87 -1.07 -4.94
CA ILE A 76 7.00 -1.88 -4.51
C ILE A 76 8.15 -1.64 -5.49
N GLN A 77 9.27 -1.10 -5.02
CA GLN A 77 10.44 -0.88 -5.87
C GLN A 77 11.05 -2.22 -6.34
N PRO A 78 11.56 -2.30 -7.58
CA PRO A 78 11.77 -1.19 -8.50
C PRO A 78 10.58 -0.76 -9.37
N VAL A 79 9.52 -1.56 -9.60
CA VAL A 79 8.49 -1.17 -10.62
C VAL A 79 7.10 -1.83 -10.46
N ILE A 80 6.73 -2.39 -9.30
CA ILE A 80 5.40 -3.04 -9.16
C ILE A 80 4.43 -2.07 -8.50
N SER A 81 3.29 -1.81 -9.16
CA SER A 81 2.19 -1.04 -8.58
C SER A 81 0.98 -1.95 -8.38
N LEU A 82 0.54 -2.09 -7.13
CA LEU A 82 -0.62 -2.87 -6.74
C LEU A 82 -1.76 -1.93 -6.40
N SER A 83 -2.95 -2.22 -6.95
CA SER A 83 -4.17 -1.52 -6.58
C SER A 83 -4.91 -2.32 -5.52
N GLY A 84 -5.41 -1.63 -4.50
CA GLY A 84 -6.04 -2.27 -3.36
C GLY A 84 -7.09 -1.42 -2.68
N VAL A 85 -7.66 -1.98 -1.62
CA VAL A 85 -8.70 -1.34 -0.81
C VAL A 85 -8.40 -1.59 0.67
N PHE A 86 -8.58 -0.55 1.48
CA PHE A 86 -8.59 -0.64 2.93
C PHE A 86 -9.96 -1.04 3.47
N GLN A 87 -9.97 -1.99 4.41
CA GLN A 87 -11.12 -2.39 5.22
C GLN A 87 -10.68 -2.35 6.69
N GLY A 88 -11.01 -1.30 7.43
CA GLY A 88 -10.36 -1.12 8.74
C GLY A 88 -8.90 -0.72 8.57
N ASP A 89 -8.08 -1.34 9.40
CA ASP A 89 -6.62 -1.23 9.36
C ASP A 89 -6.01 -2.32 8.45
N ARG A 90 -6.82 -3.01 7.63
CA ARG A 90 -6.38 -4.08 6.72
C ARG A 90 -6.37 -3.59 5.28
N LEU A 91 -5.28 -3.83 4.57
CA LEU A 91 -5.11 -3.52 3.15
C LEU A 91 -5.04 -4.80 2.34
N GLN A 92 -5.86 -4.91 1.31
CA GLN A 92 -5.73 -5.96 0.29
C GLN A 92 -5.43 -5.32 -1.06
N ALA A 93 -4.30 -5.66 -1.67
CA ALA A 93 -3.86 -5.10 -2.95
C ALA A 93 -3.40 -6.19 -3.92
N ARG A 94 -3.58 -5.96 -5.22
CA ARG A 94 -3.23 -6.90 -6.28
C ARG A 94 -2.63 -6.21 -7.50
N ALA A 95 -1.78 -6.93 -8.21
CA ALA A 95 -1.33 -6.56 -9.55
C ALA A 95 -1.20 -7.80 -10.43
N ALA A 96 -1.37 -7.60 -11.74
CA ALA A 96 -0.96 -8.57 -12.75
C ALA A 96 0.02 -7.87 -13.68
N VAL A 97 1.26 -8.36 -13.75
CA VAL A 97 2.31 -7.76 -14.58
C VAL A 97 2.68 -8.76 -15.66
N VAL A 98 2.57 -8.35 -16.92
CA VAL A 98 3.03 -9.16 -18.05
C VAL A 98 4.54 -9.31 -17.94
N ASN A 99 4.99 -10.55 -17.86
CA ASN A 99 6.40 -10.87 -17.98
C ASN A 99 6.73 -10.91 -19.48
N THR A 100 7.41 -9.88 -19.97
CA THR A 100 7.70 -9.73 -21.41
C THR A 100 8.64 -10.80 -21.94
N ALA A 101 9.56 -11.31 -21.11
CA ALA A 101 10.39 -12.46 -21.47
C ALA A 101 9.56 -13.74 -21.63
N LEU A 102 8.53 -13.89 -20.79
CA LEU A 102 7.57 -15.00 -20.86
C LEU A 102 6.65 -14.89 -22.08
N ALA A 103 6.09 -13.71 -22.33
CA ALA A 103 5.27 -13.43 -23.51
C ALA A 103 6.03 -13.74 -24.82
N ALA A 104 7.32 -13.40 -24.88
CA ALA A 104 8.17 -13.70 -26.03
C ALA A 104 8.39 -15.21 -26.23
N ALA A 105 8.57 -15.98 -25.15
CA ALA A 105 8.74 -17.43 -25.20
C ALA A 105 7.47 -18.18 -25.62
N ASN A 106 6.29 -17.63 -25.27
CA ASN A 106 4.99 -18.18 -25.66
C ASN A 106 4.48 -17.65 -27.02
N ALA A 107 5.10 -16.62 -27.60
CA ALA A 107 4.82 -16.17 -28.96
C ALA A 107 5.48 -17.03 -30.06
N ALA A 108 6.21 -18.09 -29.69
CA ALA A 108 6.78 -19.03 -30.65
C ALA A 108 5.67 -19.75 -31.46
N PRO A 109 5.90 -20.06 -32.75
CA PRO A 109 4.89 -20.68 -33.61
C PRO A 109 4.29 -21.95 -32.97
N GLY A 110 2.96 -21.98 -32.81
CA GLY A 110 2.23 -23.11 -32.24
C GLY A 110 1.88 -23.01 -30.75
N LYS A 111 2.14 -21.88 -30.09
CA LYS A 111 1.70 -21.61 -28.72
C LYS A 111 0.70 -20.46 -28.69
N ASP A 112 -0.42 -20.67 -28.01
CA ASP A 112 -1.54 -19.71 -27.93
C ASP A 112 -1.37 -18.80 -26.71
N SER A 113 -1.04 -17.53 -26.93
CA SER A 113 -0.72 -16.55 -25.88
C SER A 113 -1.89 -15.63 -25.49
N THR A 114 -3.10 -15.89 -26.00
CA THR A 114 -4.22 -14.93 -25.91
C THR A 114 -5.04 -15.00 -24.62
N ALA A 115 -4.77 -15.91 -23.70
CA ALA A 115 -5.36 -15.85 -22.36
C ALA A 115 -4.55 -14.88 -21.47
N LEU A 116 -5.22 -13.85 -20.94
CA LEU A 116 -4.75 -12.81 -20.00
C LEU A 116 -4.09 -13.34 -18.68
N GLY A 117 -3.63 -14.59 -18.62
CA GLY A 117 -3.08 -15.24 -17.44
C GLY A 117 -1.92 -16.20 -17.67
N VAL A 118 -1.49 -16.50 -18.90
CA VAL A 118 -0.33 -17.40 -19.12
C VAL A 118 0.99 -16.65 -19.04
N ASP A 119 0.99 -15.36 -19.40
CA ASP A 119 2.21 -14.53 -19.46
C ASP A 119 2.34 -13.54 -18.31
N SER A 120 1.39 -13.50 -17.38
CA SER A 120 1.36 -12.51 -16.30
C SER A 120 1.76 -13.10 -14.95
N LEU A 121 2.71 -12.48 -14.26
CA LEU A 121 2.93 -12.68 -12.82
C LEU A 121 1.80 -12.02 -12.04
N ARG A 122 1.25 -12.73 -11.05
CA ARG A 122 0.22 -12.18 -10.16
C ARG A 122 0.83 -11.88 -8.80
N TYR A 123 0.60 -10.67 -8.33
CA TYR A 123 1.04 -10.20 -7.03
C TYR A 123 -0.19 -9.99 -6.15
N THR A 124 -0.15 -10.55 -4.95
CA THR A 124 -1.19 -10.36 -3.94
C THR A 124 -0.53 -9.88 -2.66
N LEU A 125 -1.15 -8.89 -2.03
CA LEU A 125 -0.68 -8.31 -0.79
C LEU A 125 -1.87 -8.22 0.19
N ASP A 126 -1.68 -8.71 1.40
CA ASP A 126 -2.62 -8.59 2.51
C ASP A 126 -1.85 -8.10 3.74
N LEU A 127 -2.10 -6.86 4.15
CA LEU A 127 -1.42 -6.22 5.28
C LEU A 127 -2.42 -5.85 6.37
N ARG A 128 -1.97 -5.92 7.62
CA ARG A 128 -2.65 -5.37 8.78
C ARG A 128 -1.76 -4.32 9.43
N PHE A 129 -2.25 -3.10 9.51
CA PHE A 129 -1.57 -1.97 10.12
C PHE A 129 -1.89 -1.84 11.61
N GLU A 130 -0.89 -1.43 12.37
CA GLU A 130 -1.00 -1.03 13.76
C GLU A 130 -0.15 0.23 13.97
N GLY A 131 -0.76 1.40 13.78
CA GLY A 131 -0.04 2.68 13.79
C GLY A 131 0.95 2.80 12.63
N GLU A 132 2.24 2.95 12.94
CA GLU A 132 3.32 3.13 11.96
C GLU A 132 3.97 1.80 11.52
N VAL A 133 3.47 0.67 12.00
CA VAL A 133 3.93 -0.67 11.60
C VAL A 133 2.82 -1.46 10.93
N PHE A 134 3.21 -2.47 10.17
CA PHE A 134 2.29 -3.47 9.66
C PHE A 134 2.92 -4.87 9.66
N GLU A 135 2.06 -5.87 9.63
CA GLU A 135 2.44 -7.25 9.32
C GLU A 135 1.49 -7.83 8.28
N GLY A 136 1.92 -8.83 7.53
CA GLY A 136 1.05 -9.45 6.55
C GLY A 136 1.75 -10.44 5.64
N THR A 137 1.11 -10.69 4.51
CA THR A 137 1.56 -11.65 3.52
C THR A 137 1.69 -11.00 2.16
N TYR A 138 2.82 -11.23 1.50
CA TYR A 138 3.06 -10.89 0.11
C TYR A 138 3.23 -12.17 -0.70
N ARG A 139 2.44 -12.35 -1.76
CA ARG A 139 2.45 -13.55 -2.61
C ARG A 139 2.72 -13.19 -4.05
N VAL A 140 3.58 -13.97 -4.69
CA VAL A 140 3.85 -13.92 -6.12
C VAL A 140 3.49 -15.27 -6.73
N ASP A 141 2.48 -15.29 -7.59
CA ASP A 141 2.10 -16.47 -8.36
C ASP A 141 2.68 -16.36 -9.77
N GLN A 142 3.49 -17.34 -10.15
CA GLN A 142 4.00 -17.51 -11.50
C GLN A 142 3.17 -18.57 -12.23
N PRO A 143 2.56 -18.23 -13.39
CA PRO A 143 1.79 -19.19 -14.18
C PRO A 143 2.70 -20.27 -14.77
N ALA A 144 2.10 -21.38 -15.21
CA ALA A 144 2.84 -22.42 -15.92
C ALA A 144 3.34 -21.88 -17.28
N LEU A 145 4.61 -22.14 -17.60
CA LEU A 145 5.19 -21.78 -18.90
C LEU A 145 5.21 -23.08 -19.72
N GLY A 146 4.34 -23.17 -20.73
CA GLY A 146 4.23 -24.39 -21.55
C GLY A 146 5.59 -24.91 -22.02
N GLY A 147 5.81 -26.23 -21.99
CA GLY A 147 7.11 -26.85 -22.27
C GLY A 147 7.88 -27.36 -21.06
N GLY A 148 7.21 -27.60 -19.92
CA GLY A 148 7.80 -28.28 -18.75
C GLY A 148 8.00 -27.41 -17.51
N PHE A 149 7.66 -26.11 -17.55
CA PHE A 149 7.69 -25.25 -16.37
C PHE A 149 6.32 -25.24 -15.69
N ALA A 150 6.23 -25.87 -14.52
CA ALA A 150 5.02 -25.86 -13.72
C ALA A 150 4.71 -24.45 -13.17
N ALA A 151 3.44 -24.17 -12.95
CA ALA A 151 3.04 -23.02 -12.14
C ALA A 151 3.64 -23.16 -10.74
N CYS A 152 4.00 -22.04 -10.13
CA CYS A 152 4.58 -22.03 -8.80
C CYS A 152 4.19 -20.77 -8.04
N SER A 153 4.20 -20.85 -6.72
CA SER A 153 3.89 -19.73 -5.82
C SER A 153 5.05 -19.47 -4.87
N GLN A 154 5.28 -18.19 -4.60
CA GLN A 154 6.16 -17.71 -3.54
C GLN A 154 5.36 -16.86 -2.57
N THR A 155 5.40 -17.23 -1.30
CA THR A 155 4.67 -16.53 -0.24
C THR A 155 5.66 -16.06 0.81
N PHE A 156 5.59 -14.78 1.16
CA PHE A 156 6.44 -14.12 2.14
C PHE A 156 5.59 -13.60 3.29
N ASP A 157 5.97 -13.94 4.51
CA ASP A 157 5.52 -13.19 5.68
C ASP A 157 6.36 -11.91 5.76
N VAL A 158 5.69 -10.77 5.80
CA VAL A 158 6.33 -9.46 5.75
C VAL A 158 6.00 -8.65 7.01
N GLU A 159 6.97 -7.91 7.50
CA GLU A 159 6.76 -6.82 8.44
C GLU A 159 7.22 -5.51 7.82
N GLY A 160 6.46 -4.45 8.08
CA GLY A 160 6.77 -3.12 7.62
C GLY A 160 6.83 -2.13 8.77
N ARG A 161 7.74 -1.16 8.67
CA ARG A 161 7.75 0.01 9.55
C ARG A 161 7.88 1.27 8.72
N LEU A 162 7.15 2.31 9.11
CA LEU A 162 7.23 3.62 8.46
C LEU A 162 8.69 4.09 8.42
N TRP A 163 9.15 4.34 7.21
CA TRP A 163 10.47 4.84 6.92
C TRP A 163 10.45 6.37 7.10
N VAL A 164 10.85 6.84 8.26
CA VAL A 164 11.26 8.24 8.42
C VAL A 164 12.68 8.33 7.88
N GLN A 165 12.84 8.83 6.66
CA GLN A 165 14.18 9.17 6.18
C GLN A 165 14.68 10.26 7.12
N PRO A 166 15.89 10.17 7.73
CA PRO A 166 16.46 11.34 8.34
C PRO A 166 16.49 12.41 7.25
N GLN A 167 15.77 13.52 7.45
CA GLN A 167 15.84 14.64 6.53
C GLN A 167 17.33 14.89 6.27
N ALA A 168 17.74 14.81 5.00
CA ALA A 168 19.01 15.37 4.57
C ALA A 168 18.89 16.90 4.69
N GLY A 169 18.85 17.39 5.92
CA GLY A 169 18.72 18.78 6.29
C GLY A 169 20.07 19.26 6.80
N GLY A 170 20.74 20.08 6.01
CA GLY A 170 21.88 20.85 6.50
C GLY A 170 22.90 21.21 5.44
N ALA A 171 22.50 22.02 4.46
CA ALA A 171 23.45 22.92 3.83
C ALA A 171 24.02 23.84 4.93
N ALA A 172 25.18 23.49 5.48
CA ALA A 172 26.01 24.42 6.22
C ALA A 172 26.78 25.27 5.19
N SER A 173 26.08 26.27 4.68
CA SER A 173 26.71 27.51 4.21
C SER A 173 27.41 28.15 5.41
N GLY A 174 28.70 28.46 5.26
CA GLY A 174 29.39 29.43 6.11
C GLY A 174 30.10 28.89 7.36
N SER A 175 31.32 28.38 7.18
CA SER A 175 32.37 28.66 8.16
C SER A 175 33.71 28.79 7.46
N THR A 176 34.10 30.05 7.33
CA THR A 176 35.40 30.56 6.90
C THR A 176 36.53 29.75 7.54
N ARG A 177 37.09 28.79 6.79
CA ARG A 177 38.38 28.19 7.14
C ARG A 177 39.42 29.30 7.01
N ARG A 178 39.79 29.89 8.14
CA ARG A 178 41.02 30.67 8.28
C ARG A 178 42.15 29.80 7.75
N GLN A 179 42.71 30.21 6.62
CA GLN A 179 43.93 29.71 6.06
C GLN A 179 45.05 30.01 7.08
N PRO A 180 45.77 29.02 7.61
CA PRO A 180 47.01 29.33 8.32
C PRO A 180 48.04 29.79 7.29
N GLU A 181 48.44 31.06 7.39
CA GLU A 181 49.59 31.61 6.69
C GLU A 181 50.80 30.70 6.93
N ARG A 182 51.15 29.90 5.91
CA ARG A 182 52.45 29.24 5.85
C ARG A 182 53.50 30.32 5.59
N ARG A 183 54.15 30.74 6.67
CA ARG A 183 55.54 31.23 6.60
C ARG A 183 56.38 30.21 5.83
N ALA A 184 56.86 30.60 4.66
CA ALA A 184 58.05 30.02 4.05
C ALA A 184 59.04 31.16 3.81
N ALA A 185 60.18 31.01 4.46
CA ALA A 185 61.28 31.94 4.49
C ALA A 185 62.07 31.91 3.17
N ARG A 186 62.62 33.09 2.81
CA ARG A 186 64.02 33.32 2.40
C ARG A 186 64.71 32.29 1.50
N ARG A 187 65.04 32.73 0.28
CA ARG A 187 66.41 33.03 -0.26
C ARG A 187 66.55 32.58 -1.73
N GLY A 188 67.13 33.46 -2.53
CA GLY A 188 67.58 33.16 -3.89
C GLY A 188 67.81 34.40 -4.76
N ALA A 189 68.68 35.30 -4.33
CA ALA A 189 69.47 36.19 -5.18
C ALA A 189 70.85 36.32 -4.54
#